data_AF-A0A4R4SB39-F1
#
_entry.id   AF-A0A4R4SB39-F1
#
_cell.length_a   1.000
_cell.length_b   1.000
_cell.length_c   1.000
_cell.angle_alpha   90.00
_cell.angle_beta   90.00
_cell.angle_gamma   90.00
#
_symmetry.space_group_name_H-M   'P 1'
#
loop_
_entity.id
_entity.type
_entity.pdbx_description
1 polymer ?
#
loop_
_entity_poly.entity_id
_entity_poly.type
_entity_poly.pdbx_seq_one_letter_code
_entity_poly.pdbx_strand_id
1 'polypeptide(L)'
;MAGGKTVAAQRQAWLVFEDEAGQTLRPPKARIWGRRGHTPVVPVTGKGSGRVSIAGLTCYRRGQRSRLIYRTIVHRGRKNERRSFSERDYITLLDAAHQQLDGPIVCVWGNCETCRAPSGTGA
;
A
#
# COMPACT_ATOMS: atom_id res chain seq x y z
N MET A 1 13.61 -6.29 -16.61
CA MET A 1 13.93 -6.20 -15.16
C MET A 1 15.32 -5.60 -15.05
N ALA A 2 15.47 -4.46 -14.38
CA ALA A 2 16.64 -3.56 -14.46
C ALA A 2 18.00 -4.27 -14.29
N GLY A 3 18.73 -4.43 -15.40
CA GLY A 3 20.01 -5.16 -15.48
C GLY A 3 21.24 -4.35 -15.07
N GLY A 4 21.16 -3.53 -14.02
CA GLY A 4 22.28 -2.66 -13.64
C GLY A 4 22.38 -2.21 -12.19
N LYS A 5 21.48 -2.64 -11.29
CA LYS A 5 21.55 -2.27 -9.85
C LYS A 5 21.88 -3.50 -9.03
N THR A 6 23.18 -3.76 -8.92
CA THR A 6 23.79 -5.02 -8.47
C THR A 6 23.87 -5.18 -6.95
N VAL A 7 23.52 -4.15 -6.16
CA VAL A 7 23.71 -4.16 -4.69
C VAL A 7 22.93 -5.29 -4.02
N ALA A 8 21.66 -5.49 -4.37
CA ALA A 8 20.84 -6.54 -3.75
C ALA A 8 21.34 -7.94 -4.12
N ALA A 9 21.70 -8.16 -5.39
CA ALA A 9 22.23 -9.44 -5.85
C ALA A 9 23.62 -9.76 -5.26
N GLN A 10 24.50 -8.76 -5.16
CA GLN A 10 25.83 -8.89 -4.56
C GLN A 10 25.76 -9.17 -3.05
N ARG A 11 24.80 -8.57 -2.35
CA ARG A 11 24.62 -8.74 -0.89
C ARG A 11 23.71 -9.90 -0.51
N GLN A 12 23.24 -10.69 -1.49
CA GLN A 12 22.24 -11.73 -1.26
C GLN A 12 21.02 -11.18 -0.49
N ALA A 13 20.64 -9.93 -0.77
CA ALA A 13 19.61 -9.20 -0.06
C ALA A 13 18.23 -9.38 -0.70
N TRP A 14 17.20 -9.16 0.11
CA TRP A 14 15.84 -9.00 -0.36
C TRP A 14 15.67 -7.63 -1.02
N LEU A 15 15.12 -7.61 -2.23
CA LEU A 15 14.60 -6.40 -2.84
C LEU A 15 13.17 -6.22 -2.37
N VAL A 16 12.92 -5.15 -1.62
CA VAL A 16 11.61 -4.87 -1.02
C VAL A 16 11.08 -3.57 -1.61
N PHE A 17 9.92 -3.61 -2.25
CA PHE A 17 9.23 -2.41 -2.70
C PHE A 17 8.14 -2.03 -1.71
N GLU A 18 8.19 -0.80 -1.24
CA GLU A 18 7.24 -0.21 -0.31
C GLU A 18 6.30 0.75 -1.06
N ASP A 19 5.00 0.65 -0.78
CA ASP A 19 3.98 1.58 -1.26
C ASP A 19 2.75 1.61 -0.33
N GLU A 20 1.99 2.70 -0.40
CA GLU A 20 0.72 2.87 0.31
C GLU A 20 -0.46 2.90 -0.67
N ALA A 21 -1.46 2.05 -0.43
CA ALA A 21 -2.71 2.02 -1.17
C ALA A 21 -3.90 2.36 -0.27
N GLY A 22 -4.81 3.20 -0.76
CA GLY A 22 -6.03 3.56 -0.04
C GLY A 22 -7.30 3.25 -0.83
N GLN A 23 -8.22 2.52 -0.23
CA GLN A 23 -9.55 2.24 -0.77
C GLN A 23 -10.63 2.93 0.07
N THR A 24 -11.44 3.75 -0.58
CA THR A 24 -12.63 4.31 0.09
C THR A 24 -13.70 3.22 0.18
N LEU A 25 -14.35 3.09 1.34
CA LEU A 25 -15.48 2.16 1.55
C LEU A 25 -16.81 2.72 0.99
N ARG A 26 -16.74 3.86 0.29
CA ARG A 26 -17.84 4.33 -0.54
C ARG A 26 -17.95 3.40 -1.74
N PRO A 27 -19.17 2.98 -2.11
CA PRO A 27 -19.35 2.12 -3.27
C PRO A 27 -18.79 2.81 -4.52
N PRO A 28 -17.84 2.20 -5.24
CA PRO A 28 -17.36 2.77 -6.48
C PRO A 28 -18.50 2.75 -7.52
N LYS A 29 -18.75 3.89 -8.18
CA LYS A 29 -19.44 3.86 -9.49
C LYS A 29 -18.42 3.37 -10.51
N ALA A 30 -18.43 2.07 -10.81
CA ALA A 30 -17.47 1.46 -11.74
C ALA A 30 -18.17 0.65 -12.82
N ARG A 31 -17.55 0.60 -14.01
CA ARG A 31 -17.88 -0.36 -15.06
C ARG A 31 -17.20 -1.67 -14.70
N ILE A 32 -17.99 -2.72 -14.44
CA ILE A 32 -17.44 -4.05 -14.17
C ILE A 32 -17.51 -4.90 -15.44
N TRP A 33 -16.57 -5.83 -15.58
CA TRP A 33 -16.60 -6.84 -16.63
C TRP A 33 -17.67 -7.89 -16.28
N GLY A 34 -18.92 -7.59 -16.61
CA GLY A 34 -20.07 -8.47 -16.44
C GLY A 34 -20.59 -9.00 -17.78
N ARG A 35 -21.50 -9.99 -17.73
CA ARG A 35 -22.18 -10.49 -18.94
C ARG A 35 -22.90 -9.32 -19.63
N ARG A 36 -22.66 -9.14 -20.94
CA ARG A 36 -23.33 -8.11 -21.75
C ARG A 36 -24.86 -8.29 -21.63
N GLY A 37 -25.59 -7.21 -21.37
CA GLY A 37 -27.04 -7.22 -21.22
C GLY A 37 -27.56 -7.56 -19.80
N HIS A 38 -26.69 -7.97 -18.87
CA HIS A 38 -27.07 -8.24 -17.49
C HIS A 38 -26.38 -7.28 -16.54
N THR A 39 -27.12 -6.27 -16.07
CA THR A 39 -26.63 -5.32 -15.07
C THR A 39 -26.48 -6.04 -13.72
N PRO A 40 -25.25 -6.18 -13.20
CA PRO A 40 -25.03 -6.78 -11.90
C PRO A 40 -25.50 -5.82 -10.80
N VAL A 41 -26.39 -6.28 -9.93
CA VAL A 41 -26.86 -5.53 -8.76
C VAL A 41 -26.08 -6.00 -7.55
N VAL A 42 -25.26 -5.12 -6.99
CA VAL A 42 -24.47 -5.40 -5.78
C VAL A 42 -25.02 -4.55 -4.64
N PRO A 43 -25.57 -5.16 -3.57
CA PRO A 43 -25.99 -4.40 -2.40
C PRO A 43 -24.75 -3.84 -1.70
N VAL A 44 -24.78 -2.55 -1.40
CA VAL A 44 -23.68 -1.84 -0.77
C VAL A 44 -24.22 -0.94 0.32
N THR A 45 -23.48 -0.82 1.43
CA THR A 45 -23.81 0.12 2.50
C THR A 45 -23.45 1.52 2.02
N GLY A 46 -24.43 2.26 1.48
CA GLY A 46 -24.25 3.64 1.01
C GLY A 46 -23.92 4.66 2.13
N LYS A 47 -23.98 4.22 3.39
CA LYS A 47 -23.61 5.02 4.58
C LYS A 47 -22.19 4.65 5.02
N GLY A 48 -21.23 5.53 4.74
CA GLY A 48 -19.89 5.41 5.28
C GLY A 48 -18.89 6.37 4.64
N SER A 49 -18.22 7.18 5.46
CA SER A 49 -16.98 7.88 5.09
C SER A 49 -15.74 7.01 5.36
N GLY A 50 -15.93 5.69 5.42
CA GLY A 50 -14.89 4.77 5.80
C GLY A 50 -13.81 4.67 4.72
N ARG A 51 -12.58 4.38 5.14
CA ARG A 51 -11.43 4.16 4.26
C ARG A 51 -10.58 3.05 4.83
N VAL A 52 -10.06 2.21 3.95
CA VAL A 52 -9.03 1.23 4.28
C VAL A 52 -7.75 1.75 3.65
N SER A 53 -6.72 1.97 4.46
CA SER A 53 -5.37 2.29 3.99
C SER A 53 -4.49 1.07 4.25
N ILE A 54 -3.65 0.70 3.29
CA ILE A 54 -2.76 -0.46 3.33
C ILE A 54 -1.35 0.04 3.05
N ALA A 55 -0.41 -0.27 3.93
CA ALA A 55 1.02 -0.13 3.67
C ALA A 55 1.56 -1.52 3.37
N GLY A 56 2.16 -1.70 2.19
CA GLY A 56 2.54 -3.00 1.66
C GLY A 56 4.01 -3.06 1.28
N LEU A 57 4.62 -4.21 1.55
CA LEU A 57 5.97 -4.57 1.15
C LEU A 57 5.90 -5.79 0.22
N THR A 58 6.31 -5.60 -1.03
CA THR A 58 6.51 -6.73 -1.96
C THR A 58 7.98 -7.12 -1.97
N CYS A 59 8.27 -8.37 -1.58
CA CYS A 59 9.61 -8.83 -1.24
C CYS A 59 10.08 -9.91 -2.22
N TYR A 60 11.23 -9.69 -2.84
CA TYR A 60 11.80 -10.57 -3.86
C TYR A 60 13.26 -10.89 -3.57
N ARG A 61 13.64 -12.16 -3.73
CA ARG A 61 15.04 -12.59 -3.72
C ARG A 61 15.19 -13.78 -4.68
N ARG A 62 16.26 -13.80 -5.47
CA ARG A 62 16.48 -14.86 -6.46
C ARG A 62 16.54 -16.23 -5.78
N GLY A 63 15.81 -17.20 -6.31
CA GLY A 63 15.74 -18.56 -5.74
C GLY A 63 14.86 -18.68 -4.49
N GLN A 64 14.17 -17.61 -4.08
CA GLN A 64 13.22 -17.61 -2.96
C GLN A 64 11.82 -17.27 -3.44
N ARG A 65 10.80 -17.79 -2.75
CA ARG A 65 9.40 -17.43 -3.00
C ARG A 65 9.17 -15.97 -2.66
N SER A 66 8.50 -15.24 -3.54
CA SER A 66 8.07 -13.85 -3.27
C SER A 66 7.13 -13.79 -2.08
N ARG A 67 7.23 -12.72 -1.28
CA ARG A 67 6.39 -12.52 -0.08
C ARG A 67 5.72 -11.14 -0.14
N LEU A 68 4.53 -11.06 0.42
CA LEU A 68 3.79 -9.81 0.65
C LEU A 68 3.61 -9.66 2.16
N ILE A 69 4.16 -8.59 2.72
CA ILE A 69 3.99 -8.22 4.13
C ILE A 69 3.27 -6.89 4.15
N TYR A 70 2.16 -6.78 4.88
CA TYR A 70 1.36 -5.57 4.88
C TYR A 70 0.73 -5.28 6.23
N ARG A 71 0.38 -4.01 6.44
CA ARG A 71 -0.47 -3.55 7.54
C ARG A 71 -1.66 -2.80 6.96
N THR A 72 -2.76 -2.79 7.70
CA THR A 72 -4.01 -2.16 7.29
C THR A 72 -4.53 -1.27 8.40
N ILE A 73 -4.97 -0.06 8.07
CA ILE A 73 -5.72 0.84 8.93
C ILE A 73 -7.13 0.97 8.36
N VAL A 74 -8.14 0.64 9.16
CA VAL A 74 -9.55 0.81 8.81
C VAL A 74 -10.08 2.04 9.54
N HIS A 75 -10.28 3.13 8.81
CA HIS A 75 -10.95 4.33 9.28
C HIS A 75 -12.46 4.19 9.06
N ARG A 76 -13.26 4.38 10.10
CA ARG A 76 -14.72 4.29 10.08
C ARG A 76 -15.42 5.65 10.13
N GLY A 77 -14.68 6.75 10.31
CA GLY A 77 -15.25 8.11 10.37
C GLY A 77 -15.46 8.63 11.79
N ARG A 78 -14.85 8.02 12.81
CA ARG A 78 -14.97 8.47 14.20
C ARG A 78 -14.10 9.70 14.44
N LYS A 79 -14.50 10.57 15.38
CA LYS A 79 -13.69 11.73 15.79
C LYS A 79 -12.33 11.24 16.31
N ASN A 80 -11.24 11.85 15.85
CA ASN A 80 -9.85 11.50 16.18
C ASN A 80 -9.38 10.11 15.70
N GLU A 81 -10.09 9.48 14.77
CA GLU A 81 -9.66 8.22 14.16
C GLU A 81 -8.63 8.48 13.04
N ARG A 82 -7.49 7.79 13.10
CA ARG A 82 -6.43 7.93 12.11
C ARG A 82 -6.86 7.37 10.76
N ARG A 83 -6.43 8.04 9.68
CA ARG A 83 -6.78 7.72 8.27
C ARG A 83 -5.61 7.20 7.44
N SER A 84 -4.38 7.39 7.91
CA SER A 84 -3.15 7.10 7.20
C SER A 84 -2.08 6.56 8.15
N PHE A 85 -1.06 5.94 7.57
CA PHE A 85 0.13 5.51 8.29
C PHE A 85 0.96 6.71 8.75
N SER A 86 1.72 6.50 9.81
CA SER A 86 2.73 7.41 10.33
C SER A 86 4.10 6.77 10.17
N GLU A 87 5.15 7.56 10.30
CA GLU A 87 6.53 7.08 10.30
C GLU A 87 6.76 5.90 11.25
N ARG A 88 6.19 5.93 12.45
CA ARG A 88 6.29 4.82 13.41
C ARG A 88 5.70 3.52 12.87
N ASP A 89 4.58 3.61 12.14
CA ASP A 89 3.94 2.45 11.56
C ASP A 89 4.82 1.83 10.45
N TYR A 90 5.50 2.68 9.66
CA TYR A 90 6.47 2.24 8.65
C TYR A 90 7.72 1.61 9.28
N ILE A 91 8.26 2.21 10.35
CA ILE A 91 9.38 1.63 11.11
C ILE A 91 9.01 0.24 11.61
N THR A 92 7.83 0.08 12.24
CA THR A 92 7.37 -1.23 12.74
C THR A 92 7.13 -2.23 11.59
N LEU A 93 6.63 -1.77 10.44
CA LEU A 93 6.44 -2.63 9.27
C LEU A 93 7.77 -3.14 8.70
N LEU A 94 8.77 -2.26 8.59
CA LEU A 94 10.12 -2.62 8.10
C LEU A 94 10.86 -3.52 9.10
N ASP A 95 10.74 -3.26 10.39
CA ASP A 95 11.31 -4.11 11.44
C ASP A 95 10.70 -5.52 11.40
N ALA A 96 9.37 -5.62 11.33
CA ALA A 96 8.69 -6.90 11.19
C ALA A 96 9.08 -7.64 9.89
N ALA A 97 9.31 -6.90 8.80
CA ALA A 97 9.79 -7.49 7.56
C ALA A 97 11.23 -7.99 7.68
N HIS A 98 12.11 -7.24 8.34
CA HIS A 98 13.49 -7.65 8.58
C HIS A 98 13.56 -8.96 9.36
N GLN A 99 12.75 -9.08 10.42
CA GLN A 99 12.66 -10.30 11.23
C GLN A 99 12.07 -11.49 10.43
N GLN A 100 11.04 -11.27 9.60
CA GLN A 100 10.41 -12.35 8.84
C GLN A 100 11.22 -12.82 7.62
N LEU A 101 11.99 -11.93 7.01
CA LEU A 101 12.78 -12.20 5.82
C LEU A 101 14.16 -12.79 6.14
N ASP A 102 14.61 -12.69 7.40
CA ASP A 102 15.85 -13.28 7.92
C ASP A 102 17.05 -12.98 6.99
N GLY A 103 17.28 -11.70 6.74
CA GLY A 103 18.36 -11.28 5.85
C GLY A 103 18.39 -9.78 5.56
N PRO A 104 19.45 -9.32 4.87
CA PRO A 104 19.58 -7.91 4.52
C PRO A 104 18.46 -7.49 3.56
N ILE A 105 17.93 -6.29 3.76
CA ILE A 105 16.89 -5.68 2.94
C ILE A 105 17.48 -4.49 2.19
N VAL A 106 17.21 -4.43 0.88
CA VAL A 106 17.31 -3.22 0.08
C VAL A 106 15.88 -2.75 -0.18
N CYS A 107 15.47 -1.72 0.55
CA CYS A 107 14.15 -1.13 0.41
C CYS A 107 14.15 -0.12 -0.74
N VAL A 108 13.13 -0.17 -1.58
CA VAL A 108 12.85 0.76 -2.66
C VAL A 108 11.48 1.38 -2.37
N TRP A 109 11.47 2.69 -2.12
CA TRP A 109 10.25 3.45 -1.87
C TRP A 109 10.21 4.69 -2.77
N GLY A 110 9.03 5.27 -2.96
CA GLY A 110 8.86 6.49 -3.73
C GLY A 110 9.21 7.74 -2.92
N ASN A 111 9.92 8.70 -3.53
CA ASN A 111 10.02 10.06 -2.98
C ASN A 111 8.75 10.83 -3.34
N CYS A 112 7.74 10.83 -2.47
CA CYS A 112 6.49 11.53 -2.72
C CYS A 112 6.62 13.05 -2.47
N GLU A 113 7.18 13.79 -3.42
CA GLU A 113 7.12 15.27 -3.44
C GLU A 113 5.73 15.81 -3.85
N THR A 114 4.84 14.93 -4.35
CA THR A 114 3.53 15.28 -4.94
C THR A 114 2.44 15.66 -3.92
N CYS A 115 2.74 15.67 -2.62
CA CYS A 115 1.87 16.28 -1.59
C CYS A 115 2.04 17.81 -1.48
N ARG A 116 2.84 18.43 -2.35
CA ARG A 116 2.89 19.89 -2.55
C ARG A 116 1.79 20.33 -3.52
N ALA A 117 0.53 20.01 -3.21
CA ALA A 117 -0.55 20.84 -3.74
C ALA A 117 -0.33 22.26 -3.19
N PRO A 118 -0.31 23.33 -4.01
CA PRO A 118 -0.38 24.67 -3.43
C PRO A 118 -1.64 24.69 -2.56
N SER A 119 -1.48 25.11 -1.31
CA SER A 119 -2.62 25.43 -0.45
C SER A 119 -3.53 26.32 -1.27
N GLY A 120 -4.71 25.80 -1.64
CA GLY A 120 -5.72 26.60 -2.29
C GLY A 120 -6.06 27.73 -1.34
N THR A 121 -5.63 28.94 -1.67
CA THR A 121 -6.14 30.16 -1.07
C THR A 121 -7.59 30.25 -1.48
N GLY A 122 -8.49 29.87 -0.58
CA GLY A 122 -9.91 30.20 -0.70
C GLY A 122 -10.06 31.71 -0.54
N ALA A 123 -10.55 32.36 -1.60
CA ALA A 123 -11.31 33.59 -1.52
C ALA A 123 -12.80 33.23 -1.37
#